data_AF-A0A7V4Q7V1-F1
#
_entry.id   AF-A0A7V4Q7V1-F1
#
_cell.length_a   1.000
_cell.length_b   1.000
_cell.length_c   1.000
_cell.angle_alpha   90.00
_cell.angle_beta   90.00
_cell.angle_gamma   90.00
#
_symmetry.space_group_name_H-M   'P 1'
#
loop_
_entity.id
_entity.type
_entity.pdbx_description
1 polymer ?
#
loop_
_entity_poly.entity_id
_entity_poly.type
_entity_poly.pdbx_seq_one_letter_code
_entity_poly.pdbx_strand_id
1 'polypeptide(L)'
;MKKLSGRDALCLAAALILIGFLSLGFGRGKGKEVPLDDRHRATFEAIKVGRDRTSSELLCATCHGKSSIPLPKDHPPKEECLLCHLLADAYKR
;
A
#
# COMPACT_ATOMS: atom_id res chain seq x y z
N MET A 1 31.40 -27.93 -0.53
CA MET A 1 29.95 -27.72 -0.72
C MET A 1 29.21 -28.44 0.40
N LYS A 2 28.50 -27.72 1.29
CA LYS A 2 27.76 -28.36 2.39
C LYS A 2 26.53 -29.08 1.81
N LYS A 3 26.37 -30.38 2.13
CA LYS A 3 25.18 -31.15 1.77
C LYS A 3 24.00 -30.61 2.57
N LEU A 4 22.95 -30.15 1.89
CA LEU A 4 21.67 -29.87 2.53
C LEU A 4 21.12 -31.16 3.14
N SER A 5 20.84 -31.15 4.44
CA SER A 5 20.16 -32.27 5.07
C SER A 5 18.71 -32.32 4.61
N GLY A 6 18.05 -33.48 4.72
CA GLY A 6 16.62 -33.61 4.38
C GLY A 6 15.72 -32.63 5.17
N ARG A 7 16.16 -32.25 6.38
CA ARG A 7 15.49 -31.21 7.19
C ARG A 7 15.69 -29.82 6.61
N ASP A 8 16.89 -29.50 6.13
CA ASP A 8 17.16 -28.21 5.48
C ASP A 8 16.39 -28.06 4.17
N ALA A 9 16.28 -29.14 3.40
CA ALA A 9 15.48 -29.17 2.17
C ALA A 9 13.99 -28.95 2.46
N LEU A 10 13.44 -29.57 3.52
CA LEU A 10 12.06 -29.38 3.93
C LEU A 10 11.80 -27.94 4.41
N CYS A 11 12.68 -27.38 5.24
CA CYS A 11 12.56 -26.00 5.70
C CYS A 11 12.61 -24.99 4.54
N LEU A 12 13.50 -25.19 3.58
CA LEU A 12 13.58 -24.33 2.40
C LEU A 12 12.33 -24.45 1.52
N ALA A 13 11.82 -25.66 1.30
CA ALA A 13 10.60 -25.85 0.55
C ALA A 13 9.41 -25.14 1.22
N ALA A 14 9.26 -25.28 2.54
CA ALA A 14 8.22 -24.60 3.30
C ALA A 14 8.34 -23.06 3.22
N ALA A 15 9.57 -22.53 3.33
CA ALA A 15 9.81 -21.09 3.19
C ALA A 15 9.45 -20.57 1.80
N LEU A 16 9.82 -21.29 0.74
CA LEU A 16 9.48 -20.92 -0.64
C LEU A 16 7.98 -20.96 -0.89
N ILE A 17 7.28 -21.97 -0.36
CA ILE A 17 5.81 -22.06 -0.46
C ILE A 17 5.16 -20.86 0.24
N LEU A 18 5.60 -20.52 1.46
CA LEU A 18 5.06 -19.39 2.20
C LEU A 18 5.30 -18.06 1.47
N ILE A 19 6.53 -17.83 1.00
CA ILE A 19 6.87 -16.61 0.23
C ILE A 19 6.03 -16.54 -1.04
N GLY A 20 5.90 -17.65 -1.78
CA GLY A 20 5.08 -17.73 -2.99
C GLY A 20 3.62 -17.41 -2.71
N PHE A 21 3.06 -17.97 -1.64
CA PHE A 21 1.68 -17.71 -1.23
C PHE A 21 1.44 -16.24 -0.83
N LEU A 22 2.33 -15.66 -0.03
CA LEU A 22 2.24 -14.25 0.38
C LEU A 22 2.37 -13.28 -0.80
N SER A 23 3.13 -13.64 -1.83
CA SER A 23 3.33 -12.81 -3.02
C SER A 23 2.06 -12.63 -3.87
N LEU A 24 1.10 -13.57 -3.79
CA LEU A 24 -0.16 -13.49 -4.57
C LEU A 24 -1.05 -12.31 -4.18
N GLY A 25 -0.91 -11.79 -2.95
CA GLY A 25 -1.71 -10.67 -2.44
C GLY A 25 -1.04 -9.30 -2.58
N PHE A 26 0.24 -9.24 -2.96
CA PHE A 26 1.01 -8.01 -2.94
C PHE A 26 0.63 -7.09 -4.11
N GLY A 27 0.49 -5.79 -3.85
CA GLY A 27 0.25 -4.76 -4.89
C GLY A 27 -1.21 -4.58 -5.34
N ARG A 28 -2.17 -5.35 -4.81
CA ARG A 28 -3.60 -5.19 -5.12
C ARG A 28 -4.26 -4.33 -4.04
N GLY A 29 -4.33 -3.02 -4.29
CA GLY A 29 -5.08 -2.10 -3.42
C GLY A 29 -6.53 -2.56 -3.27
N LYS A 30 -7.06 -2.58 -2.03
CA LYS A 30 -8.46 -2.94 -1.78
C LYS A 30 -9.43 -1.78 -1.96
N GLY A 31 -8.92 -0.54 -2.01
CA GLY A 31 -9.69 0.68 -2.21
C GLY A 31 -9.64 1.17 -3.65
N LYS A 32 -10.49 2.14 -3.97
CA LYS A 32 -10.40 2.88 -5.24
C LYS A 32 -9.05 3.60 -5.31
N GLU A 33 -8.46 3.68 -6.50
CA GLU A 33 -7.24 4.45 -6.70
C GLU A 33 -7.45 5.94 -6.41
N VAL A 34 -6.38 6.62 -5.97
CA VAL A 34 -6.38 8.06 -5.80
C VAL A 34 -6.49 8.73 -7.18
N PRO A 35 -7.48 9.60 -7.41
CA PRO A 35 -7.66 10.26 -8.70
C PRO A 35 -6.44 11.09 -9.09
N LEU A 36 -5.99 10.96 -10.34
CA LEU A 36 -4.95 11.84 -10.89
C LEU A 36 -5.58 13.16 -11.35
N ASP A 37 -5.85 14.06 -10.40
CA ASP A 37 -6.41 15.38 -10.66
C ASP A 37 -5.69 16.47 -9.86
N ASP A 38 -6.05 17.73 -10.11
CA ASP A 38 -5.42 18.87 -9.46
C ASP A 38 -5.65 18.93 -7.95
N ARG A 39 -6.73 18.33 -7.44
CA ARG A 39 -7.04 18.30 -6.00
C ARG A 39 -6.16 17.31 -5.25
N HIS A 40 -5.69 16.26 -5.93
CA HIS A 40 -4.83 15.22 -5.34
C HIS A 40 -3.35 15.41 -5.68
N ARG A 41 -3.02 16.33 -6.60
CA ARG A 41 -1.66 16.62 -7.07
C ARG A 41 -0.63 16.79 -5.95
N ALA A 42 -0.99 17.48 -4.86
CA ALA A 42 -0.07 17.70 -3.74
C ALA A 42 0.43 16.39 -3.11
N THR A 43 -0.44 15.37 -3.00
CA THR A 43 -0.07 14.05 -2.48
C THR A 43 0.84 13.31 -3.44
N PHE A 44 0.56 13.38 -4.74
CA PHE A 44 1.44 12.81 -5.76
C PHE A 44 2.84 13.45 -5.69
N GLU A 45 2.93 14.77 -5.74
CA GLU A 45 4.23 15.47 -5.71
C GLU A 45 5.00 15.18 -4.41
N ALA A 46 4.32 15.15 -3.26
CA ALA A 46 4.92 14.78 -1.99
C ALA A 46 5.61 13.39 -2.05
N ILE A 47 4.90 12.39 -2.56
CA ILE A 47 5.45 11.03 -2.69
C ILE A 47 6.62 10.99 -3.69
N LYS A 48 6.55 11.74 -4.80
CA LYS A 48 7.62 11.79 -5.82
C LYS A 48 8.89 12.45 -5.33
N VAL A 49 8.80 13.47 -4.46
CA VAL A 49 9.99 14.08 -3.84
C VAL A 49 10.53 13.25 -2.66
N GLY A 50 9.98 12.05 -2.43
CA GLY A 50 10.49 11.11 -1.42
C GLY A 50 9.91 11.31 -0.02
N ARG A 51 8.81 12.05 0.13
CA ARG A 51 8.09 12.10 1.40
C ARG A 51 7.56 10.70 1.74
N ASP A 52 7.64 10.31 3.01
CA ASP A 52 7.13 9.03 3.45
C ASP A 52 5.60 8.94 3.32
N ARG A 53 5.10 7.70 3.23
CA ARG A 53 3.68 7.42 3.03
C ARG A 53 2.82 8.04 4.14
N THR A 54 3.19 7.80 5.39
CA THR A 54 2.41 8.22 6.57
C THR A 54 2.28 9.74 6.64
N SER A 55 3.37 10.48 6.40
CA SER A 55 3.30 11.94 6.41
C SER A 55 2.60 12.53 5.19
N SER A 56 2.58 11.81 4.06
CA SER A 56 1.79 12.18 2.88
C SER A 56 0.29 11.94 3.08
N GLU A 57 -0.09 10.90 3.84
CA GLU A 57 -1.49 10.56 4.20
C GLU A 57 -2.16 11.65 5.06
N LEU A 58 -1.38 12.47 5.78
CA LEU A 58 -1.90 13.62 6.52
C LEU A 58 -2.61 14.65 5.61
N LEU A 59 -2.21 14.74 4.34
CA LEU A 59 -2.89 15.59 3.35
C LEU A 59 -4.31 15.11 3.07
N CYS A 60 -4.55 13.80 3.12
CA CYS A 60 -5.87 13.21 2.90
C CYS A 60 -6.85 13.63 4.00
N ALA A 61 -6.39 13.65 5.26
CA ALA A 61 -7.21 13.98 6.42
C ALA A 61 -7.69 15.44 6.44
N THR A 62 -7.07 16.33 5.66
CA THR A 62 -7.52 17.73 5.51
C THR A 62 -8.92 17.83 4.93
N CYS A 63 -9.28 16.91 4.03
CA CYS A 63 -10.58 16.87 3.37
C CYS A 63 -11.40 15.62 3.74
N HIS A 64 -10.78 14.44 3.79
CA HIS A 64 -11.45 13.16 4.02
C HIS A 64 -11.48 12.78 5.51
N GLY A 65 -12.65 12.40 6.04
CA GLY A 65 -12.79 11.92 7.41
C GLY A 65 -13.84 12.68 8.21
N LYS A 66 -13.41 13.44 9.23
CA LYS A 66 -14.32 14.32 10.01
C LYS A 66 -14.49 15.71 9.37
N SER A 67 -13.72 15.98 8.30
CA SER A 67 -13.74 17.23 7.55
C SER A 67 -14.82 17.20 6.45
N SER A 68 -14.66 18.01 5.41
CA SER A 68 -15.61 18.25 4.32
C SER A 68 -16.11 17.01 3.56
N ILE A 69 -15.37 15.90 3.56
CA ILE A 69 -15.73 14.67 2.83
C ILE A 69 -15.78 13.49 3.82
N PRO A 70 -16.97 13.08 4.27
CA PRO A 70 -17.10 11.98 5.22
C PRO A 70 -16.71 10.65 4.57
N LEU A 71 -16.08 9.78 5.37
CA LEU A 71 -15.83 8.40 4.96
C LEU A 71 -17.11 7.55 5.11
N PRO A 72 -17.26 6.48 4.30
CA PRO A 72 -18.35 5.51 4.46
C PRO A 72 -18.40 4.92 5.87
N LYS A 73 -19.59 4.49 6.29
CA LYS A 73 -19.83 3.93 7.63
C LYS A 73 -18.93 2.73 7.96
N ASP A 74 -18.68 1.88 6.96
CA ASP A 74 -17.87 0.66 7.10
C ASP A 74 -16.41 0.87 6.66
N HIS A 75 -15.96 2.12 6.54
CA HIS A 75 -14.58 2.40 6.19
C HIS A 75 -13.64 2.02 7.36
N PRO A 76 -12.50 1.35 7.08
CA PRO A 76 -11.47 1.07 8.08
C PRO A 76 -10.96 2.33 8.81
N PRO A 77 -10.17 2.18 9.88
CA PRO A 77 -9.58 3.30 10.60
C PRO A 77 -8.87 4.31 9.69
N LYS A 78 -8.85 5.57 10.14
CA LYS A 78 -8.18 6.68 9.49
C LYS A 78 -6.66 6.50 9.61
N GLU A 79 -5.89 7.29 8.86
CA GLU A 79 -4.40 7.38 8.91
C GLU A 79 -3.61 6.39 8.03
N GLU A 80 -4.24 5.44 7.31
CA GLU A 80 -3.53 4.50 6.42
C GLU A 80 -4.13 4.44 5.01
N CYS A 81 -4.37 5.62 4.43
CA CYS A 81 -5.12 5.75 3.18
C CYS A 81 -4.45 5.02 2.01
N LEU A 82 -3.15 5.20 1.80
CA LEU A 82 -2.38 4.72 0.65
C LEU A 82 -2.01 3.23 0.76
N LEU A 83 -2.35 2.53 1.85
CA LEU A 83 -2.30 1.07 1.91
C LEU A 83 -3.38 0.43 1.02
N CYS A 84 -4.58 1.00 1.05
CA CYS A 84 -5.73 0.46 0.32
C CYS A 84 -6.03 1.28 -0.94
N HIS A 85 -5.88 2.61 -0.87
CA HIS A 85 -6.09 3.55 -1.98
C HIS A 85 -4.76 3.84 -2.66
N LEU A 86 -4.36 2.97 -3.59
CA LEU A 86 -3.10 3.14 -4.29
C LEU A 86 -3.10 4.42 -5.14
N LEU A 87 -1.93 5.03 -5.28
CA LEU A 87 -1.72 6.03 -6.32
C LEU A 87 -1.91 5.36 -7.68
N ALA A 88 -2.63 6.05 -8.58
CA ALA A 88 -2.84 5.58 -9.94
C ALA A 88 -1.49 5.19 -10.58
N ASP A 89 -1.46 4.03 -11.24
CA ASP A 89 -0.24 3.44 -11.82
C ASP A 89 0.50 4.37 -12.81
N ALA A 90 -0.19 5.36 -13.36
CA ALA A 90 0.40 6.42 -14.18
C ALA A 90 1.51 7.22 -13.46
N TYR A 91 1.58 7.17 -12.13
CA TYR A 91 2.58 7.89 -11.32
C TYR A 91 3.74 7.04 -10.82
N LYS A 92 3.70 5.72 -11.02
CA LYS A 92 4.80 4.80 -10.63
C LYS A 92 5.91 4.70 -11.70
N ARG A 93 5.78 5.41 -12.83
CA ARG A 93 6.72 5.42 -13.95
C ARG A 93 7.48 6.74 -14.06
#